data_AF-A0A7S2TL83-F1
#
_entry.id   AF-A0A7S2TL83-F1
#
_cell.length_a   1.000
_cell.length_b   1.000
_cell.length_c   1.000
_cell.angle_alpha   90.00
_cell.angle_beta   90.00
_cell.angle_gamma   90.00
#
_symmetry.space_group_name_H-M   'P 1'
#
loop_
_entity.id
_entity.type
_entity.pdbx_description
1 polymer ?
#
loop_
_entity_poly.entity_id
_entity_poly.type
_entity_poly.pdbx_seq_one_letter_code
_entity_poly.pdbx_strand_id
1 'polypeptide(L)'
;MPSHHDTDYVSYKSKTTGKKFEVFTKPQKAMEWRNTRKAKAAAEGSGGQREGGADTAAVLAQACVYRDVKKLKVASAGELMAEFGTEDALEAAAFILEKGKLRVKVYIRRPVMELTLDAVFAMETVTALYTCYHKEGVLPKFLAACIMVAIVVTLTMTLCRTCGRWLSTRMLPQPPFNDPLSEDTVLRQFQTQMWQLIAHVTMSAFGLYAYLDGDDFLEHPARLMQPWQVTKPIRVPSSRLFQNK
;
A
#
# COMPACT_ATOMS: atom_id res chain seq x y z
N MET A 1 0.88 6.77 29.78
CA MET A 1 2.07 6.83 28.91
C MET A 1 1.75 6.07 27.62
N PRO A 2 2.00 6.64 26.43
CA PRO A 2 1.78 5.94 25.17
C PRO A 2 2.70 4.71 25.13
N SER A 3 2.13 3.52 24.87
CA SER A 3 2.85 2.26 24.78
C SER A 3 3.86 2.32 23.63
N HIS A 4 5.12 1.96 23.93
CA HIS A 4 6.31 2.02 23.07
C HIS A 4 6.25 1.33 21.69
N HIS A 5 5.14 0.68 21.33
CA HIS A 5 5.05 -0.17 20.14
C HIS A 5 4.38 0.49 18.92
N ASP A 6 3.67 1.60 19.11
CA ASP A 6 2.84 2.26 18.08
C ASP A 6 3.22 3.72 17.89
N THR A 7 4.44 3.95 17.41
CA THR A 7 4.88 5.32 17.21
C THR A 7 5.24 5.58 15.77
N ASP A 8 4.28 6.13 15.05
CA ASP A 8 4.55 6.91 13.84
C ASP A 8 5.34 8.17 14.21
N TYR A 9 6.30 8.51 13.36
CA TYR A 9 7.14 9.69 13.57
C TYR A 9 7.56 10.32 12.25
N VAL A 10 7.91 11.60 12.30
CA VAL A 10 8.57 12.29 11.19
C VAL A 10 10.07 12.31 11.49
N SER A 11 10.87 11.93 10.50
CA SER A 11 12.31 11.88 10.60
C SER A 11 12.94 12.93 9.69
N TYR A 12 13.73 13.81 10.27
CA TYR A 12 14.61 14.72 9.57
C TYR A 12 16.06 14.26 9.72
N LYS A 13 16.83 14.28 8.63
CA LYS A 13 18.27 14.08 8.66
C LYS A 13 18.92 15.38 8.23
N SER A 14 19.69 15.97 9.14
CA SER A 14 20.46 17.18 8.86
C SER A 14 21.39 16.95 7.68
N LYS A 15 21.48 17.95 6.81
CA LYS A 15 22.49 18.01 5.76
C LYS A 15 23.83 18.54 6.29
N THR A 16 23.77 19.45 7.27
CA THR A 16 24.95 20.14 7.83
C THR A 16 25.71 19.25 8.79
N THR A 17 25.00 18.65 9.75
CA THR A 17 25.61 17.86 10.83
C THR A 17 25.51 16.36 10.59
N GLY A 18 24.79 15.91 9.54
CA GLY A 18 24.53 14.49 9.23
C GLY A 18 23.64 13.77 10.26
N LYS A 19 23.26 14.50 11.31
CA LYS A 19 22.64 14.08 12.55
C LYS A 19 21.13 13.94 12.34
N LYS A 20 20.51 12.95 12.98
CA LYS A 20 19.08 12.64 12.81
C LYS A 20 18.27 13.27 13.94
N PHE A 21 17.10 13.78 13.58
CA PHE A 21 16.12 14.34 14.49
C PHE A 21 14.72 13.80 14.14
N GLU A 22 13.92 13.51 15.15
CA GLU A 22 12.65 12.81 15.01
C GLU A 22 11.59 13.39 15.95
N VAL A 23 10.34 13.38 15.51
CA VAL A 23 9.21 13.85 16.32
C VAL A 23 8.05 12.87 16.21
N PHE A 24 7.39 12.59 17.32
CA PHE A 24 6.20 11.73 17.33
C PHE A 24 4.99 12.48 16.80
N THR A 25 4.33 11.92 15.80
CA THR A 25 3.10 12.48 15.25
C THR A 25 2.30 11.40 14.54
N LYS A 26 0.97 11.54 14.55
CA LYS A 26 0.12 10.73 13.69
C LYS A 26 0.34 11.13 12.22
N PRO A 27 0.45 10.18 11.28
CA PRO A 27 0.69 10.46 9.86
C PRO A 27 -0.33 11.38 9.22
N GLN A 28 -1.62 11.11 9.47
CA GLN A 28 -2.73 11.90 8.94
C GLN A 28 -2.66 13.34 9.44
N LYS A 29 -2.47 13.54 10.75
CA LYS A 29 -2.30 14.88 11.35
C LYS A 29 -1.10 15.64 10.77
N ALA A 30 0.03 14.95 10.58
CA ALA A 30 1.22 15.57 9.99
C ALA A 30 0.99 16.03 8.54
N MET A 31 0.26 15.23 7.75
CA MET A 31 -0.10 15.57 6.37
C MET A 31 -1.12 16.71 6.31
N GLU A 32 -2.17 16.66 7.13
CA GLU A 32 -3.15 17.73 7.26
C GLU A 32 -2.48 19.05 7.62
N TRP A 33 -1.61 19.05 8.64
CA TRP A 33 -0.86 20.23 9.04
C TRP A 33 0.00 20.81 7.92
N ARG A 34 0.72 19.97 7.17
CA ARG A 34 1.50 20.41 6.00
C ARG A 34 0.63 21.04 4.94
N ASN A 35 -0.53 20.46 4.65
CA ASN A 35 -1.45 20.95 3.64
C ASN A 35 -2.07 22.28 4.06
N THR A 36 -2.51 22.41 5.30
CA THR A 36 -3.03 23.66 5.85
C THR A 36 -1.97 24.76 5.80
N ARG A 37 -0.71 24.45 6.14
CA ARG A 37 0.36 25.45 6.10
C ARG A 37 0.69 25.89 4.68
N LYS A 38 0.72 24.97 3.72
CA LYS A 38 0.90 25.29 2.29
C LYS A 38 -0.26 26.14 1.76
N ALA A 39 -1.50 25.81 2.13
CA ALA A 39 -2.68 26.57 1.74
C ALA A 39 -2.67 28.00 2.31
N LYS A 40 -2.33 28.17 3.60
CA LYS A 40 -2.13 29.49 4.22
C LYS A 40 -1.02 30.28 3.51
N ALA A 41 0.13 29.67 3.25
CA ALA A 41 1.23 30.32 2.55
C ALA A 41 0.89 30.75 1.11
N ALA A 42 0.03 29.99 0.42
CA ALA A 42 -0.47 30.35 -0.91
C ALA A 42 -1.50 31.50 -0.87
N ALA A 43 -2.31 31.57 0.19
CA ALA A 43 -3.30 32.62 0.39
C ALA A 43 -2.69 33.95 0.87
N GLU A 44 -1.61 33.89 1.67
CA GLU A 44 -1.02 35.06 2.35
C GLU A 44 0.09 35.76 1.57
N GLY A 45 0.42 35.35 0.34
CA GLY A 45 1.36 36.07 -0.54
C GLY A 45 2.71 36.40 0.12
N SER A 46 3.59 35.40 0.27
CA SER A 46 5.01 35.57 0.64
C SER A 46 5.32 36.65 1.70
N GLY A 47 4.59 36.68 2.83
CA GLY A 47 4.86 37.68 3.88
C GLY A 47 4.45 37.30 5.30
N GLY A 48 3.77 36.16 5.49
CA GLY A 48 3.23 35.75 6.81
C GLY A 48 4.32 35.37 7.82
N GLN A 49 4.30 36.06 8.97
CA GLN A 49 5.15 35.83 10.13
C GLN A 49 4.94 34.40 10.69
N ARG A 50 6.01 33.78 11.19
CA ARG A 50 6.03 32.38 11.69
C ARG A 50 5.28 32.21 13.02
N GLU A 51 3.97 32.42 13.06
CA GLU A 51 3.16 32.00 14.21
C GLU A 51 2.83 30.50 14.07
N GLY A 52 3.61 29.64 14.73
CA GLY A 52 3.54 28.18 14.52
C GLY A 52 3.45 27.31 15.77
N GLY A 53 3.60 27.87 16.97
CA GLY A 53 3.74 27.08 18.20
C GLY A 53 2.51 26.26 18.58
N ALA A 54 1.33 26.89 18.61
CA ALA A 54 0.07 26.25 19.02
C ALA A 54 -0.41 25.18 18.03
N ASP A 55 -0.38 25.50 16.73
CA ASP A 55 -0.77 24.57 15.66
C ASP A 55 0.15 23.33 15.60
N THR A 56 1.43 23.51 15.92
CA THR A 56 2.41 22.42 15.94
C THR A 56 2.20 21.49 17.13
N ALA A 57 1.92 22.03 18.32
CA ALA A 57 1.67 21.23 19.52
C ALA A 57 0.46 20.27 19.37
N ALA A 58 -0.58 20.68 18.62
CA ALA A 58 -1.78 19.87 18.40
C ALA A 58 -1.56 18.63 17.51
N VAL A 59 -0.49 18.65 16.70
CA VAL A 59 -0.13 17.59 15.76
C VAL A 59 0.80 16.57 16.42
N LEU A 60 1.71 17.07 17.25
CA LEU A 60 2.69 16.25 17.96
C LEU A 60 2.00 15.38 19.02
N ALA A 61 2.47 14.14 19.17
CA ALA A 61 2.06 13.32 20.30
C ALA A 61 2.73 13.80 21.60
N GLN A 62 3.91 14.41 21.49
CA GLN A 62 4.69 14.96 22.60
C GLN A 62 5.46 16.20 22.12
N ALA A 63 5.50 17.25 22.94
CA ALA A 63 6.15 18.52 22.65
C ALA A 63 7.68 18.45 22.82
N CYS A 64 8.33 17.52 22.14
CA CYS A 64 9.79 17.32 22.22
C CYS A 64 10.37 16.74 20.93
N VAL A 65 11.65 17.03 20.70
CA VAL A 65 12.43 16.53 19.56
C VAL A 65 13.41 15.45 20.04
N TYR A 66 13.44 14.33 19.34
CA TYR A 66 14.27 13.18 19.65
C TYR A 66 15.45 13.05 18.67
N ARG A 67 16.57 12.52 19.16
CA ARG A 67 17.66 11.96 18.35
C ARG A 67 17.32 10.58 17.80
N ASP A 68 16.69 9.79 18.65
CA ASP A 68 16.25 8.44 18.35
C ASP A 68 14.97 8.18 19.12
N VAL A 69 13.86 8.18 18.40
CA VAL A 69 12.51 7.90 18.89
C VAL A 69 12.45 6.51 19.53
N LYS A 70 13.16 5.51 18.98
CA LYS A 70 13.09 4.13 19.48
C LYS A 70 13.76 3.97 20.84
N LYS A 71 14.78 4.79 21.10
CA LYS A 71 15.52 4.83 22.37
C LYS A 71 15.06 5.95 23.31
N LEU A 72 14.04 6.71 22.92
CA LEU A 72 13.58 7.92 23.61
C LEU A 72 14.72 8.90 23.95
N LYS A 73 15.75 8.98 23.11
CA LYS A 73 16.87 9.90 23.35
C LYS A 73 16.45 11.30 22.89
N VAL A 74 16.17 12.20 23.82
CA VAL A 74 15.79 13.60 23.53
C VAL A 74 17.01 14.37 23.02
N ALA A 75 16.80 15.26 22.05
CA ALA A 75 17.84 16.18 21.59
C ALA A 75 18.07 17.29 22.63
N SER A 76 19.34 17.63 22.89
CA SER A 76 19.63 18.71 23.85
C SER A 76 19.42 20.10 23.22
N ALA A 77 19.17 21.12 24.04
CA ALA A 77 18.98 22.50 23.59
C ALA A 77 20.13 22.98 22.69
N GLY A 78 21.39 22.70 23.05
CA GLY A 78 22.55 23.04 22.22
C GLY A 78 22.56 22.33 20.85
N GLU A 79 22.00 21.12 20.76
CA GLU A 79 21.85 20.43 19.47
C GLU A 79 20.74 21.02 18.62
N LEU A 80 19.65 21.49 19.25
CA LEU A 80 18.57 22.19 18.56
C LEU A 80 19.04 23.56 18.07
N MET A 81 19.75 24.31 18.90
CA MET A 81 20.29 25.61 18.55
C MET A 81 21.30 25.51 17.40
N ALA A 82 22.19 24.51 17.44
CA ALA A 82 23.18 24.31 16.40
C ALA A 82 22.58 23.92 15.04
N GLU A 83 21.44 23.22 15.02
CA GLU A 83 20.82 22.74 13.78
C GLU A 83 19.71 23.65 13.26
N PHE A 84 18.82 24.08 14.14
CA PHE A 84 17.58 24.79 13.81
C PHE A 84 17.66 26.28 14.17
N GLY A 85 18.71 26.73 14.87
CA GLY A 85 18.86 28.12 15.31
C GLY A 85 17.87 28.52 16.41
N THR A 86 17.26 27.54 17.09
CA THR A 86 16.29 27.75 18.16
C THR A 86 16.48 26.70 19.26
N GLU A 87 16.25 27.11 20.51
CA GLU A 87 16.18 26.21 21.66
C GLU A 87 14.76 25.68 21.88
N ASP A 88 13.75 26.27 21.22
CA ASP A 88 12.37 25.85 21.32
C ASP A 88 12.14 24.54 20.54
N ALA A 89 11.78 23.50 21.29
CA ALA A 89 11.47 22.19 20.74
C ALA A 89 10.26 22.23 19.79
N LEU A 90 9.29 23.14 19.98
CA LEU A 90 8.11 23.27 19.11
C LEU A 90 8.48 23.89 17.77
N GLU A 91 9.33 24.91 17.76
CA GLU A 91 9.84 25.51 16.51
C GLU A 91 10.71 24.52 15.74
N ALA A 92 11.61 23.82 16.43
CA ALA A 92 12.41 22.75 15.84
C ALA A 92 11.51 21.62 15.30
N ALA A 93 10.47 21.24 16.04
CA ALA A 93 9.51 20.23 15.58
C ALA A 93 8.72 20.70 14.37
N ALA A 94 8.30 21.96 14.28
CA ALA A 94 7.63 22.52 13.11
C ALA A 94 8.53 22.42 11.86
N PHE A 95 9.83 22.71 12.01
CA PHE A 95 10.80 22.56 10.94
C PHE A 95 10.95 21.08 10.50
N ILE A 96 11.01 20.16 11.46
CA ILE A 96 11.07 18.71 11.19
C ILE A 96 9.78 18.24 10.51
N LEU A 97 8.61 18.70 10.96
CA LEU A 97 7.33 18.39 10.32
C LEU A 97 7.29 18.93 8.89
N GLU A 98 7.87 20.09 8.62
CA GLU A 98 7.86 20.67 7.27
C GLU A 98 8.85 20.00 6.30
N LYS A 99 10.09 19.75 6.74
CA LYS A 99 11.19 19.27 5.88
C LYS A 99 11.51 17.78 6.03
N GLY A 100 11.04 17.15 7.11
CA GLY A 100 11.31 15.75 7.41
C GLY A 100 10.56 14.78 6.49
N LYS A 101 11.06 13.56 6.40
CA LYS A 101 10.36 12.46 5.73
C LYS A 101 9.41 11.80 6.74
N LEU A 102 8.14 11.69 6.37
CA LEU A 102 7.15 11.00 7.18
C LEU A 102 7.49 9.51 7.18
N ARG A 103 7.76 8.95 8.35
CA ARG A 103 8.00 7.51 8.54
C ARG A 103 6.71 6.93 9.09
N VAL A 104 5.74 6.72 8.21
CA VAL A 104 4.57 5.91 8.55
C VAL A 104 5.06 4.50 8.75
N LYS A 105 4.71 3.89 9.88
CA LYS A 105 4.90 2.44 10.04
C LYS A 105 3.88 1.77 9.12
N VAL A 106 4.22 1.68 7.84
CA VAL A 106 3.47 0.91 6.86
C VAL A 106 3.54 -0.51 7.35
N TYR A 107 2.40 -0.98 7.87
CA TYR A 107 2.17 -2.34 8.33
C TYR A 107 2.82 -2.69 9.69
N ILE A 108 1.98 -2.77 10.73
CA ILE A 108 2.31 -3.53 11.94
C ILE A 108 2.29 -4.99 11.52
N ARG A 109 3.48 -5.56 11.30
CA ARG A 109 3.65 -6.99 11.07
C ARG A 109 2.92 -7.73 12.18
N ARG A 110 1.83 -8.42 11.85
CA ARG A 110 1.17 -9.35 12.77
C ARG A 110 1.85 -10.71 12.55
N PRO A 111 2.94 -11.03 13.27
CA PRO A 111 3.79 -12.18 12.94
C PRO A 111 3.01 -13.49 12.96
N VAL A 112 1.99 -13.59 13.82
CA VAL A 112 1.10 -14.75 13.90
C VAL A 112 0.31 -14.92 12.60
N MET A 113 -0.31 -13.84 12.09
CA MET A 113 -1.12 -13.90 10.88
C MET A 113 -0.28 -14.26 9.64
N GLU A 114 0.90 -13.67 9.51
CA GLU A 114 1.83 -14.02 8.42
C GLU A 114 2.27 -15.48 8.52
N LEU A 115 2.71 -15.92 9.70
CA LEU A 115 3.11 -17.30 9.92
C LEU A 115 1.98 -18.29 9.64
N THR A 116 0.74 -17.96 10.05
CA THR A 116 -0.43 -18.79 9.78
C THR A 116 -0.71 -18.88 8.28
N LEU A 117 -0.67 -17.76 7.55
CA LEU A 117 -0.87 -17.77 6.10
C LEU A 117 0.22 -18.57 5.37
N ASP A 118 1.49 -18.38 5.77
CA ASP A 118 2.61 -19.14 5.21
C ASP A 118 2.48 -20.63 5.47
N ALA A 119 2.05 -21.01 6.69
CA ALA A 119 1.82 -22.41 7.05
C ALA A 119 0.67 -23.03 6.25
N VAL A 120 -0.46 -22.33 6.11
CA VAL A 120 -1.60 -22.79 5.30
C VAL A 120 -1.18 -22.97 3.84
N PHE A 121 -0.47 -22.00 3.27
CA PHE A 121 0.03 -22.07 1.91
C PHE A 121 1.01 -23.23 1.70
N ALA A 122 1.92 -23.45 2.64
CA ALA A 122 2.86 -24.57 2.59
C ALA A 122 2.14 -25.91 2.64
N MET A 123 1.17 -26.08 3.55
CA MET A 123 0.36 -27.31 3.64
C MET A 123 -0.43 -27.58 2.37
N GLU A 124 -1.06 -26.55 1.79
CA GLU A 124 -1.79 -26.66 0.52
C GLU A 124 -0.86 -27.05 -0.63
N THR A 125 0.31 -26.42 -0.71
CA THR A 125 1.32 -26.72 -1.74
C THR A 125 1.82 -28.16 -1.64
N VAL A 126 2.12 -28.64 -0.42
CA VAL A 126 2.55 -30.03 -0.20
C VAL A 126 1.44 -31.01 -0.59
N THR A 127 0.20 -30.72 -0.22
CA THR A 127 -0.96 -31.56 -0.56
C THR A 127 -1.19 -31.62 -2.08
N ALA A 128 -1.09 -30.49 -2.77
CA ALA A 128 -1.20 -30.42 -4.23
C ALA A 128 -0.07 -31.19 -4.92
N LEU A 129 1.18 -31.03 -4.46
CA LEU A 129 2.33 -31.76 -4.99
C LEU A 129 2.20 -33.26 -4.78
N TYR A 130 1.82 -33.71 -3.59
CA TYR A 130 1.60 -35.13 -3.30
C TYR A 130 0.52 -35.73 -4.21
N THR A 131 -0.61 -35.03 -4.37
CA THR A 131 -1.70 -35.46 -5.23
C THR A 131 -1.29 -35.53 -6.71
N CYS A 132 -0.49 -34.57 -7.18
CA CYS A 132 0.01 -34.56 -8.55
C CYS A 132 1.11 -35.60 -8.80
N TYR A 133 1.92 -35.91 -7.80
CA TYR A 133 3.00 -36.91 -7.89
C TYR A 133 2.44 -38.32 -8.10
N HIS A 134 1.35 -38.67 -7.42
CA HIS A 134 0.71 -39.98 -7.55
C HIS A 134 -0.11 -40.16 -8.84
N LYS A 135 -0.30 -39.12 -9.65
CA LYS A 135 -1.01 -39.20 -10.93
C LYS A 135 -0.02 -39.04 -12.08
N GLU A 136 0.16 -40.11 -12.86
CA GLU A 136 1.10 -40.11 -13.99
C GLU A 136 0.81 -38.95 -14.96
N GLY A 137 1.88 -38.22 -15.32
CA GLY A 137 1.82 -37.11 -16.28
C GLY A 137 1.15 -35.82 -15.79
N VAL A 138 0.65 -35.75 -14.55
CA VAL A 138 0.02 -34.54 -13.99
C VAL A 138 1.04 -33.58 -13.39
N LEU A 139 2.03 -34.09 -12.65
CA LEU A 139 3.08 -33.28 -12.03
C LEU A 139 3.79 -32.29 -12.99
N PRO A 140 4.28 -32.68 -14.18
CA PRO A 140 4.94 -31.72 -15.08
C PRO A 140 3.98 -30.62 -15.57
N LYS A 141 2.69 -30.92 -15.76
CA LYS A 141 1.68 -29.92 -16.15
C LYS A 141 1.41 -28.94 -15.01
N PHE A 142 1.34 -29.43 -13.78
CA PHE A 142 1.20 -28.60 -12.59
C PHE A 142 2.39 -27.65 -12.42
N LEU A 143 3.62 -28.17 -12.53
CA LEU A 143 4.84 -27.35 -12.45
C LEU A 143 4.89 -26.29 -13.56
N ALA A 144 4.53 -26.65 -14.80
CA ALA A 144 4.44 -25.70 -15.90
C ALA A 144 3.40 -24.60 -15.62
N ALA A 145 2.24 -24.96 -15.05
CA ALA A 145 1.22 -23.99 -14.65
C ALA A 145 1.73 -23.04 -13.55
N CYS A 146 2.44 -23.53 -12.53
CA CYS A 146 3.04 -22.69 -11.50
C CYS A 146 4.05 -21.68 -12.08
N ILE A 147 4.90 -22.12 -13.01
CA ILE A 147 5.85 -21.25 -13.71
C ILE A 147 5.12 -20.19 -14.52
N MET A 148 4.09 -20.58 -15.27
CA MET A 148 3.27 -19.64 -16.05
C MET A 148 2.61 -18.60 -15.15
N VAL A 149 2.02 -19.01 -14.02
CA VAL A 149 1.44 -18.08 -13.04
C VAL A 149 2.49 -17.12 -12.50
N ALA A 150 3.68 -17.60 -12.14
CA ALA A 150 4.77 -16.75 -11.65
C ALA A 150 5.20 -15.70 -12.68
N ILE A 151 5.28 -16.08 -13.96
CA ILE A 151 5.57 -15.16 -15.07
C ILE A 151 4.47 -14.11 -15.19
N VAL A 152 3.20 -14.53 -15.21
CA VAL A 152 2.04 -13.62 -15.33
C VAL A 152 2.03 -12.62 -14.18
N VAL A 153 2.17 -13.07 -12.93
CA VAL A 153 2.24 -12.20 -11.74
C VAL A 153 3.37 -11.18 -11.89
N THR A 154 4.55 -11.61 -12.30
CA THR A 154 5.72 -10.74 -12.47
C THR A 154 5.49 -9.68 -13.55
N LEU A 155 4.91 -10.08 -14.68
CA LEU A 155 4.57 -9.17 -15.77
C LEU A 155 3.51 -8.15 -15.33
N THR A 156 2.46 -8.61 -14.66
CA THR A 156 1.40 -7.74 -14.13
C THR A 156 1.98 -6.72 -13.14
N MET A 157 2.80 -7.14 -12.19
CA MET A 157 3.42 -6.24 -11.20
C MET A 157 4.34 -5.21 -11.86
N THR A 158 5.08 -5.62 -12.89
CA THR A 158 5.95 -4.74 -13.69
C THR A 158 5.12 -3.73 -14.48
N LEU A 159 4.03 -4.18 -15.11
CA LEU A 159 3.11 -3.33 -15.85
C LEU A 159 2.46 -2.31 -14.92
N CYS A 160 1.92 -2.72 -13.77
CA CYS A 160 1.36 -1.82 -12.76
C CYS A 160 2.38 -0.78 -12.29
N ARG A 161 3.66 -1.16 -12.14
CA ARG A 161 4.73 -0.21 -11.79
C ARG A 161 4.92 0.85 -12.87
N THR A 162 5.02 0.41 -14.11
CA THR A 162 5.30 1.27 -15.26
C THR A 162 4.12 2.20 -15.53
N CYS A 163 2.90 1.66 -15.54
CA CYS A 163 1.67 2.43 -15.67
C CYS A 163 1.48 3.40 -14.50
N GLY A 164 1.75 2.99 -13.26
CA GLY A 164 1.67 3.87 -12.09
C GLY A 164 2.62 5.06 -12.18
N ARG A 165 3.88 4.84 -12.56
CA ARG A 165 4.85 5.92 -12.77
C ARG A 165 4.46 6.83 -13.93
N TRP A 166 4.02 6.24 -15.04
CA TRP A 166 3.54 6.99 -16.20
C TRP A 166 2.34 7.88 -15.83
N LEU A 167 1.35 7.32 -15.13
CA LEU A 167 0.16 8.04 -14.70
C LEU A 167 0.52 9.19 -13.76
N SER A 168 1.41 8.94 -12.80
CA SER A 168 1.82 9.95 -11.83
C SER A 168 2.53 11.14 -12.47
N THR A 169 3.48 10.86 -13.36
CA THR A 169 4.28 11.89 -14.06
C THR A 169 3.46 12.68 -15.09
N ARG A 170 2.47 12.06 -15.74
CA ARG A 170 1.65 12.71 -16.76
C ARG A 170 0.41 13.42 -16.20
N MET A 171 -0.32 12.76 -15.28
CA MET A 171 -1.64 13.23 -14.85
C MET A 171 -1.65 13.89 -13.48
N LEU A 172 -0.69 13.58 -12.62
CA LEU A 172 -0.62 14.10 -11.25
C LEU A 172 0.57 15.04 -10.94
N PRO A 173 1.29 15.66 -11.91
CA PRO A 173 2.41 16.54 -11.55
C PRO A 173 1.92 17.87 -10.94
N GLN A 174 0.69 18.28 -11.21
CA GLN A 174 0.16 19.57 -10.78
C GLN A 174 -0.30 19.57 -9.30
N PRO A 175 -0.27 20.74 -8.64
CA PRO A 175 -0.96 20.93 -7.38
C PRO A 175 -2.46 20.56 -7.51
N PRO A 176 -3.09 20.00 -6.47
CA PRO A 176 -2.59 19.80 -5.11
C PRO A 176 -1.82 18.47 -4.89
N PHE A 177 -1.80 17.58 -5.89
CA PHE A 177 -1.35 16.19 -5.70
C PHE A 177 0.16 16.03 -5.71
N ASN A 178 0.89 16.85 -6.48
CA ASN A 178 2.35 16.97 -6.46
C ASN A 178 3.08 15.62 -6.57
N ASP A 179 2.68 14.82 -7.57
CA ASP A 179 3.28 13.51 -7.93
C ASP A 179 3.35 12.51 -6.76
N PRO A 180 2.20 12.00 -6.28
CA PRO A 180 2.14 11.19 -5.06
C PRO A 180 2.78 9.79 -5.21
N LEU A 181 2.92 9.27 -6.43
CA LEU A 181 3.54 7.96 -6.68
C LEU A 181 5.04 8.06 -7.01
N SER A 182 5.63 9.25 -6.94
CA SER A 182 7.08 9.44 -7.04
C SER A 182 7.83 8.73 -5.91
N GLU A 183 7.20 8.60 -4.74
CA GLU A 183 7.74 7.84 -3.63
C GLU A 183 7.55 6.33 -3.83
N ASP A 184 8.67 5.58 -3.83
CA ASP A 184 8.65 4.11 -4.01
C ASP A 184 7.74 3.39 -3.00
N THR A 185 7.57 3.91 -1.79
CA THR A 185 6.68 3.34 -0.78
C THR A 185 5.21 3.40 -1.21
N VAL A 186 4.79 4.56 -1.72
CA VAL A 186 3.41 4.78 -2.20
C VAL A 186 3.19 3.99 -3.48
N LEU A 187 4.18 3.95 -4.37
CA LEU A 187 4.13 3.13 -5.58
C LEU A 187 3.95 1.64 -5.26
N ARG A 188 4.64 1.10 -4.24
CA ARG A 188 4.44 -0.29 -3.80
C ARG A 188 3.04 -0.55 -3.25
N GLN A 189 2.46 0.40 -2.51
CA GLN A 189 1.08 0.30 -2.03
C GLN A 189 0.10 0.30 -3.19
N PHE A 190 0.28 1.20 -4.15
CA PHE A 190 -0.49 1.25 -5.38
C PHE A 190 -0.40 -0.08 -6.15
N GLN A 191 0.80 -0.64 -6.32
CA GLN A 191 0.98 -1.95 -6.95
C GLN A 191 0.21 -3.06 -6.21
N THR A 192 0.24 -3.06 -4.88
CA THR A 192 -0.47 -4.05 -4.07
C THR A 192 -1.99 -3.95 -4.24
N GLN A 193 -2.52 -2.73 -4.24
CA GLN A 193 -3.96 -2.48 -4.46
C GLN A 193 -4.38 -2.84 -5.88
N MET A 194 -3.57 -2.51 -6.89
CA MET A 194 -3.83 -2.90 -8.28
C MET A 194 -3.80 -4.41 -8.45
N TRP A 195 -2.86 -5.11 -7.81
CA TRP A 195 -2.83 -6.56 -7.81
C TRP A 195 -4.09 -7.17 -7.20
N GLN A 196 -4.54 -6.66 -6.04
CA GLN A 196 -5.78 -7.10 -5.41
C GLN A 196 -7.00 -6.88 -6.31
N LEU A 197 -7.08 -5.73 -6.97
CA LEU A 197 -8.16 -5.43 -7.92
C LEU A 197 -8.15 -6.42 -9.10
N ILE A 198 -6.98 -6.67 -9.70
CA ILE A 198 -6.84 -7.62 -10.82
C ILE A 198 -7.26 -9.02 -10.38
N ALA A 199 -6.79 -9.48 -9.22
CA ALA A 199 -7.18 -10.78 -8.69
C ALA A 199 -8.70 -10.87 -8.46
N HIS A 200 -9.30 -9.83 -7.89
CA HIS A 200 -10.75 -9.78 -7.64
C HIS A 200 -11.57 -9.79 -8.94
N VAL A 201 -11.21 -8.96 -9.93
CA VAL A 201 -11.89 -8.93 -11.23
C VAL A 201 -11.75 -10.27 -11.93
N THR A 202 -10.56 -10.87 -11.91
CA THR A 202 -10.30 -12.17 -12.53
C THR A 202 -11.16 -13.27 -11.88
N MET A 203 -11.17 -13.35 -10.54
CA MET A 203 -12.00 -14.32 -9.82
C MET A 203 -13.50 -14.08 -10.05
N SER A 204 -13.93 -12.83 -10.15
CA SER A 204 -15.34 -12.49 -10.43
C SER A 204 -15.75 -12.89 -11.84
N ALA A 205 -14.87 -12.68 -12.82
CA ALA A 205 -15.07 -13.13 -14.19
C ALA A 205 -15.13 -14.66 -14.28
N PHE A 206 -14.24 -15.37 -13.56
CA PHE A 206 -14.31 -16.82 -13.44
C PHE A 206 -15.58 -17.30 -12.75
N GLY A 207 -16.01 -16.65 -11.67
CA GLY A 207 -17.26 -16.97 -10.99
C GLY A 207 -18.48 -16.76 -11.87
N LEU A 208 -18.53 -15.66 -12.63
CA LEU A 208 -19.59 -15.40 -13.61
C LEU A 208 -19.57 -16.42 -14.75
N TYR A 209 -18.39 -16.76 -15.25
CA TYR A 209 -18.23 -17.80 -16.27
C TYR A 209 -18.76 -19.14 -15.77
N ALA A 210 -18.35 -19.58 -14.58
CA ALA A 210 -18.84 -20.79 -13.94
C ALA A 210 -20.35 -20.79 -13.75
N TYR A 211 -20.92 -19.65 -13.32
CA TYR A 211 -22.36 -19.49 -13.15
C TYR A 211 -23.13 -19.61 -14.47
N LEU A 212 -22.59 -19.04 -15.56
CA LEU A 212 -23.21 -19.08 -16.89
C LEU A 212 -23.08 -20.46 -17.55
N ASP A 213 -22.03 -21.22 -17.24
CA ASP A 213 -21.82 -22.59 -17.73
C ASP A 213 -22.71 -23.62 -17.00
N GLY A 214 -23.27 -23.25 -15.84
CA GLY A 214 -24.15 -24.09 -15.02
C GLY A 214 -23.40 -25.06 -14.08
N ASP A 215 -24.11 -26.08 -13.57
CA ASP A 215 -23.55 -27.09 -12.65
C ASP A 215 -22.35 -27.87 -13.25
N ASP A 216 -22.24 -27.91 -14.58
CA ASP A 216 -21.18 -28.61 -15.33
C ASP A 216 -19.76 -28.09 -15.00
N PHE A 217 -19.61 -26.82 -14.61
CA PHE A 217 -18.28 -26.25 -14.30
C PHE A 217 -17.68 -26.83 -13.03
N LEU A 218 -18.48 -26.88 -11.96
CA LEU A 218 -18.06 -27.39 -10.66
C LEU A 218 -17.83 -28.91 -10.71
N GLU A 219 -18.61 -29.61 -11.53
CA GLU A 219 -18.46 -31.05 -11.70
C GLU A 219 -17.24 -31.40 -12.56
N HIS A 220 -16.91 -30.61 -13.60
CA HIS A 220 -15.87 -30.95 -14.58
C HIS A 220 -14.90 -29.78 -14.90
N PRO A 221 -14.11 -29.31 -13.92
CA PRO A 221 -13.20 -28.16 -14.11
C PRO A 221 -12.11 -28.41 -15.16
N ALA A 222 -11.83 -29.67 -15.51
CA ALA A 222 -10.86 -30.03 -16.55
C ALA A 222 -11.30 -29.62 -17.97
N ARG A 223 -12.58 -29.30 -18.21
CA ARG A 223 -13.07 -28.83 -19.52
C ARG A 223 -12.50 -27.47 -19.93
N LEU A 224 -12.11 -26.62 -18.97
CA LEU A 224 -11.44 -25.33 -19.22
C LEU A 224 -10.14 -25.46 -20.04
N MET A 225 -9.48 -26.62 -19.96
CA MET A 225 -8.22 -26.88 -20.65
C MET A 225 -8.42 -27.57 -22.01
N GLN A 226 -9.65 -27.91 -22.39
CA GLN A 226 -9.94 -28.49 -23.70
C GLN A 226 -10.11 -27.36 -24.73
N PRO A 227 -9.55 -27.53 -25.95
CA PRO A 227 -9.76 -26.56 -27.03
C PRO A 227 -11.26 -26.42 -27.30
N TRP A 228 -11.72 -25.17 -27.27
CA TRP A 228 -13.12 -24.78 -27.30
C TRP A 228 -13.85 -25.41 -28.50
N GLN A 229 -14.66 -26.45 -28.24
CA GLN A 229 -15.57 -26.99 -29.25
C GLN A 229 -16.92 -26.31 -29.11
N VAL A 230 -17.15 -25.23 -29.89
CA VAL A 230 -18.46 -24.59 -30.05
C VAL A 230 -19.43 -25.64 -30.62
N THR A 231 -20.09 -26.42 -29.77
CA THR A 231 -20.93 -27.53 -30.28
C THR A 231 -22.37 -27.50 -29.82
N LYS A 232 -22.83 -26.55 -29.00
CA LYS A 232 -24.27 -26.39 -28.80
C LYS A 232 -24.70 -24.91 -28.77
N PRO A 233 -25.63 -24.50 -29.65
CA PRO A 233 -26.25 -23.19 -29.53
C PRO A 233 -26.94 -23.11 -28.16
N ILE A 234 -26.68 -22.01 -27.45
CA ILE A 234 -27.33 -21.68 -26.18
C ILE A 234 -28.84 -21.67 -26.43
N ARG A 235 -29.55 -22.70 -25.96
CA ARG A 235 -31.01 -22.68 -25.90
C ARG A 235 -31.38 -21.72 -24.77
N VAL A 236 -31.64 -20.47 -25.13
CA VAL A 236 -32.36 -19.55 -24.23
C VAL A 236 -33.74 -20.19 -23.98
N PRO A 237 -34.15 -20.46 -22.73
CA PRO A 237 -35.44 -21.05 -22.44
C PRO A 237 -36.55 -20.06 -22.85
N SER A 238 -37.08 -20.26 -24.04
CA SER A 238 -38.20 -19.52 -24.61
C SER A 238 -39.52 -20.02 -24.03
N SER A 239 -39.86 -19.70 -22.78
CA SER A 239 -41.25 -19.80 -22.28
C SER A 239 -41.41 -19.44 -20.80
N ARG A 240 -41.29 -18.16 -20.46
CA ARG A 240 -42.10 -17.53 -19.37
C ARG A 240 -42.43 -16.06 -19.66
N LEU A 241 -42.58 -15.70 -20.94
CA LEU A 241 -43.24 -14.45 -21.29
C LEU A 241 -44.75 -14.70 -21.30
N PHE A 242 -45.40 -14.23 -20.24
CA PHE A 242 -46.79 -13.79 -20.19
C PHE A 242 -47.85 -14.75 -20.77
N GLN A 243 -48.37 -15.64 -19.92
CA GLN A 243 -49.80 -15.96 -19.98
C GLN A 243 -50.49 -15.36 -18.76
N ASN A 244 -50.91 -14.10 -18.90
CA ASN A 244 -52.01 -13.55 -18.12
C ASN A 244 -53.31 -14.02 -18.78
N LYS A 245 -54.10 -14.81 -18.05
CA LYS A 245 -55.55 -14.88 -18.17
C LYS A 245 -56.13 -14.84 -16.78
#